data_AF-A0A078J2G9-F1
#
_entry.id   AF-A0A078J2G9-F1
#
_cell.length_a   1.000
_cell.length_b   1.000
_cell.length_c   1.000
_cell.angle_alpha   90.00
_cell.angle_beta   90.00
_cell.angle_gamma   90.00
#
_symmetry.space_group_name_H-M   'P 1'
#
loop_
_entity.id
_entity.type
_entity.pdbx_description
1 polymer ?
#
loop_
_entity_poly.entity_id
_entity_poly.type
_entity_poly.pdbx_seq_one_letter_code
_entity_poly.pdbx_strand_id
1 'polypeptide(L)'
;MANSYTVLVDLRAGRCSNTAEVRLLRFWEAKNINKRGQLMSVEMLLVDEHSTLIQGSVSATIQLTFRGRLTEGSVYTLSGFNVTRSNPKFRLSDGPVSIRFNEGTAFEKSATTTRIIPTEHFRFRPYEQILEFANTGKQLPARSLRSD
;
A
#
# COMPACT_ATOMS: atom_id res chain seq x y z
N MET A 1 2.42 -26.17 7.70
CA MET A 1 2.50 -25.23 8.85
C MET A 1 1.44 -24.17 8.62
N ALA A 2 0.53 -23.96 9.58
CA ALA A 2 -0.46 -22.89 9.46
C ALA A 2 0.25 -21.53 9.59
N ASN A 3 0.08 -20.65 8.62
CA ASN A 3 0.62 -19.28 8.72
C ASN A 3 -0.05 -18.58 9.89
N SER A 4 0.74 -18.08 10.84
CA SER A 4 0.20 -17.28 11.94
C SER A 4 -0.32 -15.93 11.42
N TYR A 5 -1.30 -15.35 12.10
CA TYR A 5 -1.87 -14.06 11.73
C TYR A 5 -0.98 -12.91 12.23
N THR A 6 -0.89 -11.81 11.47
CA THR A 6 -0.15 -10.61 11.86
C THR A 6 -0.94 -9.35 11.49
N VAL A 7 -0.78 -8.31 12.29
CA VAL A 7 -1.29 -6.96 12.01
C VAL A 7 -0.19 -6.11 11.37
N LEU A 8 -0.56 -5.03 10.68
CA LEU A 8 0.38 -4.23 9.89
C LEU A 8 1.34 -3.41 10.76
N VAL A 9 0.90 -2.99 11.96
CA VAL A 9 1.73 -2.22 12.90
C VAL A 9 2.94 -3.01 13.41
N ASP A 10 2.84 -4.34 13.44
CA ASP A 10 3.89 -5.22 13.95
C ASP A 10 4.91 -5.63 12.88
N LEU A 11 4.70 -5.22 11.62
CA LEU A 11 5.58 -5.60 10.53
C LEU A 11 6.99 -5.02 10.71
N ARG A 12 7.99 -5.89 10.53
CA ARG A 12 9.41 -5.56 10.54
C ARG A 12 10.01 -5.84 9.17
N ALA A 13 11.07 -5.11 8.82
CA ALA A 13 11.76 -5.30 7.55
C ALA A 13 12.29 -6.74 7.43
N GLY A 14 12.10 -7.36 6.28
CA GLY A 14 12.45 -8.77 6.04
C GLY A 14 11.36 -9.53 5.29
N ARG A 15 11.49 -10.86 5.24
CA ARG A 15 10.45 -11.74 4.68
C ARG A 15 9.36 -11.95 5.72
N CYS A 16 8.10 -11.75 5.34
CA CYS A 16 6.94 -12.06 6.18
C CYS A 16 6.21 -13.29 5.64
N SER A 17 6.25 -14.38 6.40
CA SER A 17 5.50 -15.62 6.08
C SER A 17 4.13 -15.66 6.76
N ASN A 18 3.87 -14.75 7.71
CA ASN A 18 2.57 -14.61 8.36
C ASN A 18 1.51 -14.10 7.39
N THR A 19 0.25 -14.35 7.73
CA THR A 19 -0.91 -13.85 6.98
C THR A 19 -1.43 -12.58 7.63
N ALA A 20 -1.59 -11.52 6.84
CA ALA A 20 -2.31 -10.31 7.21
C ALA A 20 -3.66 -10.27 6.49
N GLU A 21 -4.70 -9.77 7.15
CA GLU A 21 -5.98 -9.48 6.50
C GLU A 21 -6.08 -7.96 6.33
N VAL A 22 -6.23 -7.53 5.09
CA VAL A 22 -6.14 -6.11 4.71
C VAL A 22 -7.23 -5.74 3.75
N ARG A 23 -7.73 -4.51 3.82
CA ARG A 23 -8.54 -3.91 2.76
C ARG A 23 -7.66 -3.13 1.81
N LEU A 24 -7.87 -3.34 0.51
CA LEU A 24 -7.27 -2.53 -0.54
C LEU A 24 -8.05 -1.23 -0.68
N LEU A 25 -7.50 -0.12 -0.19
CA LEU A 25 -8.16 1.18 -0.29
C LEU A 25 -8.06 1.78 -1.69
N ARG A 26 -6.88 1.70 -2.29
CA ARG A 26 -6.60 2.28 -3.62
C ARG A 26 -5.38 1.63 -4.25
N PHE A 27 -5.34 1.55 -5.58
CA PHE A 27 -4.13 1.19 -6.32
C PHE A 27 -3.96 2.03 -7.60
N TRP A 28 -2.73 2.19 -8.08
CA TRP A 28 -2.44 2.91 -9.31
C TRP A 28 -1.13 2.46 -9.94
N GLU A 29 -0.94 2.81 -11.21
CA GLU A 29 0.31 2.59 -11.93
C GLU A 29 1.34 3.68 -11.63
N ALA A 30 2.52 3.28 -11.17
CA ALA A 30 3.68 4.16 -11.14
C ALA A 30 4.46 4.03 -12.44
N LYS A 31 4.57 5.14 -13.20
CA LYS A 31 5.25 5.20 -14.50
C LYS A 31 6.48 6.08 -14.46
N ASN A 32 7.52 5.66 -15.18
CA ASN A 32 8.74 6.44 -15.34
C ASN A 32 8.56 7.47 -16.46
N ILE A 33 8.38 8.74 -16.09
CA ILE A 33 8.20 9.85 -17.05
C ILE A 33 9.43 10.00 -17.96
N ASN A 34 10.64 9.82 -17.41
CA ASN A 34 11.89 9.95 -18.16
C ASN A 34 12.11 8.79 -19.14
N LYS A 35 11.41 7.66 -18.96
CA LYS A 35 11.47 6.49 -19.85
C LYS A 35 10.16 6.29 -20.60
N ARG A 36 9.65 7.36 -21.22
CA ARG A 36 8.44 7.35 -22.08
C ARG A 36 7.21 6.74 -21.38
N GLY A 37 7.06 6.95 -20.08
CA GLY A 37 5.94 6.42 -19.31
C GLY A 37 6.00 4.92 -19.05
N GLN A 38 7.18 4.28 -19.14
CA GLN A 38 7.36 2.86 -18.82
C GLN A 38 6.81 2.54 -17.43
N LEU A 39 5.96 1.51 -17.32
CA LEU A 39 5.45 1.03 -16.03
C LEU A 39 6.61 0.53 -15.16
N MET A 40 6.70 1.05 -13.93
CA MET A 40 7.67 0.64 -12.93
C MET A 40 7.07 -0.36 -11.94
N SER A 41 5.88 -0.04 -11.45
CA SER A 41 5.16 -0.83 -10.45
C SER A 41 3.67 -0.50 -10.45
N VAL A 42 2.88 -1.39 -9.87
CA VAL A 42 1.56 -1.07 -9.34
C VAL A 42 1.73 -0.80 -7.86
N GLU A 43 1.41 0.43 -7.45
CA GLU A 43 1.44 0.85 -6.05
C GLU A 43 0.03 0.74 -5.46
N MET A 44 -0.06 0.55 -4.14
CA MET A 44 -1.32 0.38 -3.44
C MET A 44 -1.29 0.90 -2.02
N LEU A 45 -2.47 1.19 -1.48
CA LEU A 45 -2.72 1.51 -0.08
C LEU A 45 -3.55 0.40 0.56
N LEU A 46 -3.02 -0.18 1.62
CA LEU A 46 -3.63 -1.26 2.39
C LEU A 46 -3.90 -0.78 3.81
N VAL A 47 -5.03 -1.19 4.38
CA VAL A 47 -5.39 -0.92 5.78
C VAL A 47 -5.85 -2.20 6.47
N ASP A 48 -5.55 -2.35 7.75
CA ASP A 48 -5.98 -3.47 8.57
C ASP A 48 -7.03 -3.06 9.63
N GLU A 49 -7.40 -4.01 10.49
CA GLU A 49 -8.35 -3.83 11.58
C GLU A 49 -7.94 -2.76 12.61
N HIS A 50 -6.64 -2.47 12.73
CA HIS A 50 -6.12 -1.42 13.60
C HIS A 50 -6.06 -0.05 12.92
N SER A 51 -6.67 0.09 11.74
CA SER A 51 -6.59 1.30 10.92
C SER A 51 -5.14 1.67 10.55
N THR A 52 -4.22 0.70 10.55
CA THR A 52 -2.83 0.94 10.17
C THR A 52 -2.74 1.01 8.66
N LEU A 53 -2.43 2.19 8.12
CA LEU A 53 -2.23 2.38 6.69
C LEU A 53 -0.79 2.02 6.30
N ILE A 54 -0.63 1.12 5.33
CA ILE A 54 0.67 0.75 4.76
C ILE A 54 0.65 0.83 3.24
N GLN A 55 1.76 1.30 2.67
CA GLN A 55 1.99 1.26 1.23
C GLN A 55 2.41 -0.15 0.80
N GLY A 56 1.79 -0.66 -0.27
CA GLY A 56 2.18 -1.89 -0.95
C GLY A 56 2.69 -1.60 -2.38
N SER A 57 3.50 -2.49 -2.92
CA SER A 57 4.02 -2.38 -4.29
C SER A 57 4.15 -3.76 -4.95
N VAL A 58 3.85 -3.79 -6.26
CA VAL A 58 4.06 -4.93 -7.15
C VAL A 58 4.93 -4.45 -8.30
N SER A 59 6.11 -5.04 -8.52
CA SER A 59 6.98 -4.62 -9.62
C SER A 59 6.34 -4.92 -10.98
N ALA A 60 6.70 -4.14 -12.00
CA ALA A 60 6.22 -4.35 -13.36
C ALA A 60 6.45 -5.78 -13.88
N THR A 61 7.51 -6.45 -13.41
CA THR A 61 7.86 -7.84 -13.78
C THR A 61 6.77 -8.85 -13.43
N ILE A 62 6.10 -8.69 -12.28
CA ILE A 62 5.10 -9.65 -11.78
C ILE A 62 3.69 -9.07 -11.70
N GLN A 63 3.50 -7.83 -12.17
CA GLN A 63 2.23 -7.12 -12.01
C GLN A 63 1.05 -7.82 -12.67
N LEU A 64 1.27 -8.49 -13.81
CA LEU A 64 0.21 -9.22 -14.53
C LEU A 64 -0.42 -10.33 -13.67
N THR A 65 0.33 -10.93 -12.75
CA THR A 65 -0.15 -11.99 -11.84
C THR A 65 -1.14 -11.47 -10.80
N PHE A 66 -1.09 -10.18 -10.46
CA PHE A 66 -1.91 -9.58 -9.40
C PHE A 66 -2.96 -8.64 -9.93
N ARG A 67 -2.65 -7.89 -11.00
CA ARG A 67 -3.46 -6.76 -11.46
C ARG A 67 -4.92 -7.12 -11.72
N GLY A 68 -5.18 -8.24 -12.39
CA GLY A 68 -6.55 -8.69 -12.68
C GLY A 68 -7.37 -9.09 -11.45
N ARG A 69 -6.73 -9.27 -10.29
CA ARG A 69 -7.35 -9.67 -9.02
C ARG A 69 -7.55 -8.50 -8.06
N LEU A 70 -7.01 -7.32 -8.36
CA LEU A 70 -7.14 -6.14 -7.51
C LEU A 70 -8.53 -5.51 -7.68
N THR A 71 -9.18 -5.21 -6.55
CA THR A 71 -10.46 -4.53 -6.50
C THR A 71 -10.45 -3.60 -5.29
N GLU A 72 -10.58 -2.30 -5.52
CA GLU A 72 -10.65 -1.31 -4.43
C GLU A 72 -11.86 -1.60 -3.52
N GLY A 73 -11.71 -1.32 -2.23
CA GLY A 73 -12.69 -1.62 -1.19
C GLY A 73 -12.76 -3.09 -0.75
N SER A 74 -12.18 -4.02 -1.52
CA SER A 74 -12.21 -5.45 -1.18
C SER A 74 -11.19 -5.83 -0.10
N VAL A 75 -11.55 -6.83 0.69
CA VAL A 75 -10.67 -7.40 1.73
C VAL A 75 -9.90 -8.58 1.15
N TYR A 76 -8.64 -8.72 1.56
CA TYR A 76 -7.71 -9.72 1.08
C TYR A 76 -6.94 -10.36 2.22
N THR A 77 -6.65 -11.65 2.08
CA THR A 77 -5.61 -12.32 2.87
C THR A 77 -4.29 -12.26 2.11
N LEU A 78 -3.26 -11.73 2.76
CA LEU A 78 -1.95 -11.48 2.20
C LEU A 78 -0.88 -12.26 2.98
N SER A 79 -0.06 -13.07 2.30
CA SER A 79 1.02 -13.83 2.94
C SER A 79 2.22 -14.02 2.01
N GLY A 80 3.38 -14.37 2.56
CA GLY A 80 4.59 -14.63 1.75
C GLY A 80 5.15 -13.38 1.06
N PHE A 81 4.96 -12.21 1.64
CA PHE A 81 5.43 -10.93 1.09
C PHE A 81 6.75 -10.48 1.72
N ASN A 82 7.40 -9.51 1.09
CA ASN A 82 8.57 -8.85 1.66
C ASN A 82 8.14 -7.53 2.31
N VAL A 83 8.81 -7.13 3.38
CA VAL A 83 8.66 -5.85 4.06
C VAL A 83 9.97 -5.07 3.91
N THR A 84 9.88 -3.87 3.36
CA THR A 84 11.03 -2.97 3.14
C THR A 84 10.86 -1.66 3.87
N ARG A 85 11.92 -0.89 4.08
CA ARG A 85 11.79 0.47 4.61
C ARG A 85 11.09 1.38 3.60
N SER A 86 10.17 2.21 4.08
CA SER A 86 9.44 3.17 3.24
C SER A 86 10.39 4.21 2.65
N ASN A 87 10.25 4.47 1.35
CA ASN A 87 11.03 5.51 0.68
C ASN A 87 10.57 6.90 1.14
N PRO A 88 11.43 7.71 1.79
CA PRO A 88 11.04 9.03 2.28
C PRO A 88 10.60 10.02 1.21
N LYS A 89 11.00 9.82 -0.06
CA LYS A 89 10.69 10.73 -1.17
C LYS A 89 9.28 10.58 -1.72
N PHE A 90 8.67 9.40 -1.56
CA PHE A 90 7.38 9.06 -2.16
C PHE A 90 6.46 8.40 -1.12
N ARG A 91 6.44 8.94 0.10
CA ARG A 91 5.66 8.37 1.20
C ARG A 91 4.18 8.59 0.99
N LEU A 92 3.43 7.49 0.97
CA LEU A 92 1.97 7.53 0.93
C LEU A 92 1.31 7.15 2.26
N SER A 93 2.11 6.55 3.14
CA SER A 93 1.79 6.25 4.52
C SER A 93 2.89 6.83 5.42
N ASP A 94 2.55 7.14 6.67
CA ASP A 94 3.52 7.54 7.68
C ASP A 94 4.36 6.37 8.21
N GLY A 95 3.94 5.14 7.91
CA GLY A 95 4.59 3.92 8.35
C GLY A 95 6.08 3.85 7.94
N PRO A 96 6.96 3.37 8.83
CA PRO A 96 8.40 3.24 8.56
C PRO A 96 8.73 2.13 7.55
N VAL A 97 7.75 1.27 7.26
CA VAL A 97 7.87 0.12 6.38
C VAL A 97 6.77 0.10 5.31
N SER A 98 7.04 -0.60 4.23
CA SER A 98 6.17 -0.83 3.08
C SER A 98 6.19 -2.30 2.69
N ILE A 99 5.09 -2.79 2.12
CA ILE A 99 4.98 -4.14 1.59
C ILE A 99 5.47 -4.19 0.14
N ARG A 100 6.21 -5.24 -0.20
CA ARG A 100 6.63 -5.56 -1.56
C ARG A 100 6.24 -6.99 -1.91
N PHE A 101 5.43 -7.10 -2.96
CA PHE A 101 5.01 -8.38 -3.49
C PHE A 101 6.19 -9.03 -4.20
N ASN A 102 6.22 -10.35 -4.16
CA ASN A 102 7.15 -11.20 -4.86
C ASN A 102 6.40 -12.39 -5.46
N GLU A 103 7.10 -13.25 -6.20
CA GLU A 103 6.49 -14.40 -6.89
C GLU A 103 5.79 -15.38 -5.93
N GLY A 104 6.27 -15.51 -4.69
CA GLY A 104 5.65 -16.34 -3.66
C GLY A 104 4.61 -15.62 -2.79
N THR A 105 4.19 -14.41 -3.17
CA THR A 105 3.14 -13.69 -2.43
C THR A 105 1.77 -14.24 -2.79
N ALA A 106 1.06 -14.77 -1.81
CA ALA A 106 -0.36 -15.11 -1.95
C ALA A 106 -1.20 -13.89 -1.56
N PHE A 107 -2.12 -13.50 -2.44
CA PHE A 107 -2.98 -12.35 -2.27
C PHE A 107 -4.38 -12.69 -2.78
N GLU A 108 -5.20 -13.22 -1.86
CA GLU A 108 -6.50 -13.81 -2.20
C GLU A 108 -7.63 -12.98 -1.63
N LYS A 109 -8.66 -12.75 -2.45
CA LYS A 109 -9.83 -11.96 -2.06
C LYS A 109 -10.64 -12.75 -1.03
N SER A 110 -10.92 -12.13 0.11
CA SER A 110 -11.74 -12.71 1.16
C SER A 110 -13.21 -12.38 0.89
N ALA A 111 -14.07 -13.40 0.84
CA ALA A 111 -15.52 -13.22 0.64
C ALA A 111 -16.23 -12.73 1.92
N THR A 112 -15.67 -13.08 3.08
CA THR A 112 -16.23 -12.75 4.39
C THR A 112 -15.09 -12.50 5.36
N THR A 113 -15.16 -11.40 6.11
CA THR A 113 -14.23 -11.11 7.20
C THR A 113 -15.00 -11.00 8.51
N THR A 114 -14.45 -11.55 9.58
CA THR A 114 -14.96 -11.34 10.95
C THR A 114 -14.38 -10.08 11.58
N ARG A 115 -13.37 -9.47 10.94
CA ARG A 115 -12.67 -8.28 11.43
C ARG A 115 -13.35 -7.01 10.95
N ILE A 116 -13.42 -6.02 11.83
CA ILE A 116 -13.89 -4.68 11.48
C ILE A 116 -12.71 -3.91 10.88
N ILE A 117 -12.54 -4.02 9.57
CA ILE A 117 -11.54 -3.26 8.81
C ILE A 117 -12.24 -1.98 8.29
N PRO A 118 -11.65 -0.78 8.40
CA PRO A 118 -12.25 0.46 7.93
C PRO A 118 -12.28 0.57 6.40
N THR A 119 -13.32 1.18 5.83
CA THR A 119 -13.51 1.37 4.38
C THR A 119 -12.74 2.56 3.83
N GLU A 120 -12.48 3.55 4.69
CA GLU A 120 -11.72 4.75 4.38
C GLU A 120 -10.66 5.02 5.44
N HIS A 121 -9.67 5.84 5.10
CA HIS A 121 -8.67 6.32 6.04
C HIS A 121 -8.45 7.82 5.82
N PHE A 122 -8.76 8.64 6.82
CA PHE A 122 -8.65 10.10 6.75
C PHE A 122 -7.48 10.62 7.59
N ARG A 123 -6.85 11.69 7.10
CA ARG A 123 -5.81 12.41 7.82
C ARG A 123 -6.24 13.86 7.98
N PHE A 124 -6.89 14.15 9.10
CA PHE A 124 -7.29 15.52 9.43
C PHE A 124 -6.06 16.36 9.76
N ARG A 125 -6.05 17.58 9.25
CA ARG A 125 -5.01 18.59 9.52
C ARG A 125 -5.69 19.93 9.82
N PRO A 126 -5.31 20.62 10.90
CA PRO A 126 -5.71 22.00 11.14
C PRO A 126 -5.31 22.90 9.96
N TYR A 127 -6.09 23.95 9.72
CA TYR A 127 -5.86 24.87 8.61
C TYR A 127 -4.47 25.52 8.67
N GLU A 128 -4.02 25.86 9.87
CA GLU A 128 -2.72 26.46 10.14
C GLU A 128 -1.59 25.54 9.68
N GLN A 129 -1.70 24.23 9.93
CA GLN A 129 -0.72 23.24 9.46
C GLN A 129 -0.75 23.12 7.93
N ILE A 130 -1.91 23.25 7.29
CA ILE A 130 -2.01 23.22 5.83
C ILE A 130 -1.23 24.41 5.22
N LEU A 131 -1.31 25.59 5.84
CA LEU A 131 -0.55 26.76 5.41
C LEU A 131 0.97 26.54 5.52
N GLU A 132 1.44 25.95 6.63
CA GLU A 132 2.87 25.65 6.82
C GLU A 132 3.43 24.68 5.78
N PHE A 133 2.60 23.78 5.26
CA PHE A 133 3.01 22.78 4.28
C PHE A 133 2.75 23.18 2.83
N ALA A 134 2.01 24.27 2.59
CA ALA A 134 1.74 24.78 1.25
C ALA A 134 3.06 24.99 0.49
N ASN A 135 3.12 24.54 -0.76
CA ASN A 135 4.28 24.68 -1.66
C ASN A 135 5.58 23.98 -1.20
N THR A 136 5.59 23.28 -0.06
CA THR A 136 6.79 22.58 0.43
C THR A 136 7.01 21.21 -0.22
N GLY A 137 5.97 20.65 -0.85
CA GLY A 137 5.97 19.28 -1.36
C GLY A 137 6.02 18.20 -0.27
N LYS A 138 5.93 18.59 1.02
CA LYS A 138 6.06 17.68 2.18
C LYS A 138 4.75 16.99 2.59
N GLN A 139 3.60 17.47 2.09
CA GLN A 139 2.27 16.99 2.53
C GLN A 139 1.61 16.01 1.57
N LEU A 140 1.91 16.05 0.27
CA LEU A 140 1.18 15.22 -0.68
C LEU A 140 1.83 13.84 -0.85
N PRO A 141 1.12 12.77 -0.47
CA PRO A 141 1.42 11.46 -0.97
C PRO A 141 1.09 11.43 -2.47
N ALA A 142 2.13 11.56 -3.30
CA ALA A 142 2.10 11.74 -4.75
C ALA A 142 1.71 13.15 -5.24
N ARG A 143 2.64 13.73 -6.02
CA ARG A 143 2.44 14.91 -6.85
C ARG A 143 1.38 14.56 -7.91
N SER A 144 0.14 15.03 -7.75
CA SER A 144 -0.80 15.09 -8.88
C SER A 144 -0.29 16.17 -9.83
N LEU A 145 0.50 15.76 -10.82
CA LEU A 145 0.74 16.59 -11.99
C LEU A 145 -0.48 16.43 -12.89
N ARG A 146 -1.45 17.32 -12.72
CA ARG A 146 -2.41 17.60 -13.79
C ARG A 146 -1.61 18.18 -14.95
N SER A 147 -1.65 17.52 -16.11
CA SER A 147 -1.32 18.13 -17.38
C SER A 147 -2.57 18.88 -17.84
N ASP A 148 -2.44 20.20 -17.98
CA ASP A 148 -3.32 21.01 -18.83
C ASP A 148 -3.15 20.60 -20.30
#